data_AF-A0A0Q5CJY1-F1
#
_entry.id   AF-A0A0Q5CJY1-F1
#
_cell.length_a   1.000
_cell.length_b   1.000
_cell.length_c   1.000
_cell.angle_alpha   90.00
_cell.angle_beta   90.00
_cell.angle_gamma   90.00
#
_symmetry.space_group_name_H-M   'P 1'
#
loop_
_entity.id
_entity.type
_entity.pdbx_description
1 polymer ?
#
loop_
_entity_poly.entity_id
_entity_poly.type
_entity_poly.pdbx_seq_one_letter_code
_entity_poly.pdbx_strand_id
1 'polypeptide(L)'
;MNVLSDADPIYNPPQDPYLSLLHRDAHLLVFNKPSGLLSVPGRHPALSDSLLTRVQKEYPEALIVHRLDKDTSGVVVMSLNRRGHALVAAQFEGRTTRKSYVAEVWGRVEQAEGVVNLPLAIDPDNKPRHRVDTDHGKPAQTRWQVMGYGEKRTRLRLYPLTGRTHQLRVHMKALGHVILGDAFYADGDALLAANRLLLHAEELSFRHPDGSDVTFTAPTPF
;
A
#
# COMPACT_ATOMS: atom_id res chain seq x y z
N MET A 1 11.79 12.76 -24.61
CA MET A 1 13.15 12.78 -24.05
C MET A 1 13.05 13.22 -22.60
N ASN A 2 13.08 12.26 -21.68
CA ASN A 2 13.53 12.45 -20.30
C ASN A 2 13.82 11.04 -19.77
N VAL A 3 15.04 10.60 -20.06
CA VAL A 3 15.65 9.49 -19.34
C VAL A 3 15.82 10.03 -17.93
N LEU A 4 15.00 9.57 -16.99
CA LEU A 4 15.27 9.77 -15.57
C LEU A 4 16.65 9.15 -15.33
N SER A 5 17.67 9.99 -15.20
CA SER A 5 18.99 9.54 -14.83
C SER A 5 18.89 8.94 -13.43
N ASP A 6 19.41 7.72 -13.27
CA ASP A 6 19.65 7.05 -11.99
C ASP A 6 20.67 7.79 -11.10
N ALA A 7 20.89 9.10 -11.31
CA ALA A 7 22.00 9.83 -10.70
C ALA A 7 21.66 10.52 -9.38
N ASP A 8 20.41 10.96 -9.14
CA ASP A 8 19.99 11.50 -7.84
C ASP A 8 18.45 11.55 -7.72
N PRO A 9 17.80 10.60 -7.03
CA PRO A 9 16.35 10.60 -6.90
C PRO A 9 15.89 11.76 -6.00
N ILE A 10 15.00 12.61 -6.52
CA ILE A 10 14.33 13.66 -5.74
C ILE A 10 13.30 13.00 -4.82
N TYR A 11 13.54 13.06 -3.52
CA TYR A 11 12.67 12.45 -2.51
C TYR A 11 12.53 13.36 -1.29
N ASN A 12 11.38 14.01 -1.20
CA ASN A 12 11.02 14.94 -0.13
C ASN A 12 9.75 14.45 0.57
N PRO A 13 9.84 13.45 1.46
CA PRO A 13 8.67 12.92 2.14
C PRO A 13 8.06 13.96 3.10
N PRO A 14 6.73 13.90 3.38
CA PRO A 14 6.08 14.82 4.32
C PRO A 14 6.77 14.80 5.69
N GLN A 15 6.97 15.98 6.29
CA GLN A 15 7.59 16.13 7.61
C GLN A 15 6.58 16.40 8.73
N ASP A 16 5.35 16.78 8.38
CA ASP A 16 4.28 17.09 9.33
C ASP A 16 2.96 16.38 8.94
N PRO A 17 2.34 15.60 9.86
CA PRO A 17 2.93 15.12 11.10
C PRO A 17 4.16 14.22 10.81
N TYR A 18 5.15 14.26 11.70
CA TYR A 18 6.38 13.48 11.51
C TYR A 18 6.11 11.96 11.55
N LEU A 19 5.26 11.55 12.49
CA LEU A 19 4.68 10.23 12.67
C LEU A 19 3.22 10.38 13.11
N SER A 20 2.31 9.68 12.43
CA SER A 20 0.90 9.57 12.88
C SER A 20 0.70 8.22 13.58
N LEU A 21 0.91 8.19 14.90
CA LEU A 21 0.69 7.01 15.73
C LEU A 21 -0.80 6.80 15.97
N LEU A 22 -1.30 5.60 15.64
CA LEU A 22 -2.67 5.16 15.90
C LEU A 22 -2.78 4.35 17.19
N HIS A 23 -1.77 3.54 17.49
CA HIS A 23 -1.78 2.64 18.64
C HIS A 23 -0.36 2.27 19.08
N ARG A 24 -0.18 2.07 20.39
CA ARG A 24 1.05 1.58 21.01
C ARG A 24 0.73 0.70 22.21
N ASP A 25 1.40 -0.44 22.29
CA ASP A 25 1.39 -1.31 23.47
C ASP A 25 2.77 -1.97 23.68
N ALA A 26 2.83 -3.05 24.48
CA ALA A 26 4.07 -3.76 24.79
C ALA A 26 4.67 -4.54 23.59
N HIS A 27 3.88 -4.83 22.57
CA HIS A 27 4.25 -5.63 21.41
C HIS A 27 4.24 -4.85 20.10
N LEU A 28 3.34 -3.88 19.94
CA LEU A 28 3.03 -3.27 18.66
C LEU A 28 3.11 -1.75 18.67
N LEU A 29 3.46 -1.22 17.51
CA LEU A 29 3.22 0.15 17.11
C LEU A 29 2.39 0.14 15.82
N VAL A 30 1.35 0.95 15.75
CA VAL A 30 0.50 1.07 14.56
C VAL A 30 0.44 2.52 14.12
N PHE A 31 0.63 2.76 12.83
CA PHE A 31 0.73 4.09 12.26
C PHE A 31 -0.24 4.28 11.09
N ASN A 32 -0.68 5.52 10.89
CA ASN A 32 -1.26 5.97 9.63
C ASN A 32 -0.13 6.57 8.78
N LYS A 33 0.46 5.77 7.88
CA LYS A 33 1.54 6.23 7.01
C LYS A 33 1.00 7.25 5.99
N PRO A 34 1.60 8.44 5.86
CA PRO A 34 1.22 9.36 4.78
C PRO A 34 1.64 8.83 3.41
N SER A 35 1.03 9.34 2.35
CA SER A 35 1.52 9.15 0.98
C SER A 35 2.82 9.92 0.78
N GLY A 36 3.71 9.41 -0.05
CA GLY A 36 5.02 10.01 -0.32
C GLY A 36 6.11 9.56 0.66
N LEU A 37 5.78 8.92 1.79
CA LEU A 37 6.75 8.34 2.72
C LEU A 37 6.98 6.85 2.42
N LEU A 38 8.24 6.44 2.27
CA LEU A 38 8.61 5.03 2.17
C LEU A 38 8.30 4.26 3.46
N SER A 39 7.88 3.00 3.35
CA SER A 39 7.70 2.15 4.55
C SER A 39 9.04 1.71 5.16
N VAL A 40 10.04 1.45 4.31
CA VAL A 40 11.40 1.02 4.66
C VAL A 40 12.40 1.82 3.81
N PRO A 41 13.65 2.02 4.26
CA PRO A 41 14.63 2.79 3.50
C PRO A 41 14.90 2.16 2.14
N GLY A 42 15.05 3.01 1.12
CA GLY A 42 15.50 2.62 -0.21
C GLY A 42 17.01 2.34 -0.24
N ARG A 43 17.50 1.88 -1.40
CA ARG A 43 18.93 1.58 -1.58
C ARG A 43 19.80 2.83 -1.71
N HIS A 44 19.29 3.87 -2.38
CA HIS A 44 20.01 5.12 -2.56
C HIS A 44 20.03 5.92 -1.25
N PRO A 45 21.14 6.58 -0.86
CA PRO A 45 21.20 7.39 0.36
C PRO A 45 20.09 8.45 0.48
N ALA A 46 19.72 9.08 -0.65
CA ALA A 46 18.62 10.04 -0.73
C ALA A 46 17.24 9.42 -0.41
N LEU A 47 17.09 8.09 -0.42
CA LEU A 47 15.86 7.35 -0.11
C LEU A 47 15.87 6.74 1.30
N SER A 48 16.74 7.21 2.19
CA SER A 48 16.91 6.66 3.55
C SER A 48 15.80 7.04 4.52
N ASP A 49 15.12 8.18 4.33
CA ASP A 49 13.98 8.56 5.17
C ASP A 49 12.74 7.69 4.88
N SER A 50 12.20 7.06 5.91
CA SER A 50 11.10 6.10 5.83
C SER A 50 10.38 5.99 7.17
N LEU A 51 9.18 5.43 7.18
CA LEU A 51 8.46 5.15 8.42
C LEU A 51 9.33 4.38 9.42
N LEU A 52 10.00 3.30 8.99
CA LEU A 52 10.90 2.51 9.83
C LEU A 52 12.03 3.36 10.44
N THR A 53 12.76 4.11 9.62
CA THR A 53 13.91 4.91 10.08
C THR A 53 13.49 6.08 10.98
N ARG A 54 12.29 6.64 10.79
CA ARG A 54 11.71 7.64 11.70
C ARG A 54 11.33 7.04 13.05
N VAL A 55 10.64 5.89 13.04
CA VAL A 55 10.21 5.20 14.26
C VAL A 55 11.42 4.73 15.09
N GLN A 56 12.46 4.21 14.44
CA GLN A 56 13.67 3.73 15.12
C GLN A 56 14.49 4.81 15.83
N LYS A 57 14.20 6.10 15.60
CA LYS A 57 14.78 7.18 16.41
C LYS A 57 14.31 7.16 17.86
N GLU A 58 13.07 6.73 18.09
CA GLU A 58 12.46 6.63 19.42
C GLU A 58 12.35 5.18 19.91
N TYR A 59 12.19 4.23 18.98
CA TYR A 59 12.05 2.79 19.26
C TYR A 59 13.09 1.98 18.46
N PRO A 60 14.37 1.98 18.88
CA PRO A 60 15.45 1.33 18.13
C PRO A 60 15.21 -0.15 17.80
N GLU A 61 14.47 -0.85 18.66
CA GLU A 61 14.09 -2.26 18.52
C GLU A 61 12.91 -2.51 17.58
N ALA A 62 12.27 -1.46 17.06
CA ALA A 62 11.10 -1.61 16.21
C ALA A 62 11.45 -2.32 14.89
N LEU A 63 10.62 -3.29 14.51
CA LEU A 63 10.76 -4.10 13.31
C LEU A 63 9.53 -3.95 12.42
N ILE A 64 9.75 -3.79 11.11
CA ILE A 64 8.69 -3.72 10.12
C ILE A 64 8.07 -5.10 9.89
N VAL A 65 6.74 -5.24 9.99
CA VAL A 65 6.05 -6.52 9.77
C VAL A 65 5.54 -6.64 8.34
N HIS A 66 5.02 -5.56 7.78
CA HIS A 66 4.57 -5.46 6.39
C HIS A 66 4.82 -4.06 5.85
N ARG A 67 4.66 -3.86 4.55
CA ARG A 67 4.94 -2.59 3.88
C ARG A 67 3.79 -2.15 2.99
N LEU A 68 3.62 -0.83 2.93
CA LEU A 68 2.87 -0.16 1.87
C LEU A 68 3.84 0.42 0.82
N ASP A 69 3.34 0.62 -0.39
CA ASP A 69 4.06 1.40 -1.40
C ASP A 69 4.30 2.84 -0.90
N LYS A 70 5.31 3.52 -1.46
CA LYS A 70 5.65 4.91 -1.11
C LYS A 70 4.42 5.82 -1.11
N ASP A 71 3.65 5.76 -2.20
CA ASP A 71 2.53 6.67 -2.43
C ASP A 71 1.18 6.16 -1.90
N THR A 72 1.14 4.92 -1.41
CA THR A 72 -0.03 4.38 -0.69
C THR A 72 -0.01 4.89 0.74
N SER A 73 -1.12 5.45 1.21
CA SER A 73 -1.28 5.86 2.63
C SER A 73 -2.02 4.82 3.46
N GLY A 74 -2.04 4.95 4.77
CA GLY A 74 -2.91 4.19 5.67
C GLY A 74 -2.18 3.30 6.66
N VAL A 75 -2.90 2.31 7.20
CA VAL A 75 -2.48 1.51 8.35
C VAL A 75 -1.22 0.68 8.06
N VAL A 76 -0.19 0.87 8.88
CA VAL A 76 1.02 0.04 8.94
C VAL A 76 1.25 -0.42 10.37
N VAL A 77 1.56 -1.71 10.56
CA VAL A 77 1.92 -2.27 11.87
C VAL A 77 3.40 -2.61 11.90
N MET A 78 4.02 -2.26 13.02
CA MET A 78 5.38 -2.60 13.40
C MET A 78 5.35 -3.32 14.74
N SER A 79 6.36 -4.14 15.00
CA SER A 79 6.52 -4.84 16.27
C SER A 79 7.67 -4.24 17.08
N LEU A 80 7.52 -4.15 18.39
CA LEU A 80 8.54 -3.68 19.34
C LEU A 80 9.46 -4.79 19.87
N ASN A 81 9.18 -6.04 19.55
CA ASN A 81 10.01 -7.16 19.98
C ASN A 81 9.94 -8.33 19.00
N ARG A 82 10.97 -9.20 19.05
CA ARG A 82 11.10 -10.36 18.16
C ARG A 82 9.93 -11.34 18.27
N ARG A 83 9.35 -11.51 19.46
CA ARG A 83 8.19 -12.39 19.67
C ARG A 83 6.95 -11.84 18.96
N GLY A 84 6.63 -10.56 19.17
CA GLY A 84 5.54 -9.88 18.48
C GLY A 84 5.73 -9.89 16.98
N HIS A 85 6.97 -9.66 16.52
CA HIS A 85 7.33 -9.74 15.10
C HIS A 85 6.97 -11.11 14.50
N ALA A 86 7.48 -12.20 15.09
CA ALA A 86 7.26 -13.55 14.58
C ALA A 86 5.77 -13.91 14.52
N LEU A 87 5.01 -13.60 15.58
CA LEU A 87 3.58 -13.92 15.67
C LEU A 87 2.72 -13.17 14.64
N VAL A 88 3.02 -11.89 14.38
CA VAL A 88 2.25 -11.12 13.39
C VAL A 88 2.75 -11.39 11.97
N ALA A 89 4.06 -11.51 11.74
CA ALA A 89 4.62 -11.81 10.42
C ALA A 89 4.11 -13.16 9.87
N ALA A 90 4.01 -14.18 10.72
CA ALA A 90 3.45 -15.49 10.35
C ALA A 90 2.01 -15.39 9.83
N GLN A 91 1.22 -14.42 10.33
CA GLN A 91 -0.16 -14.20 9.86
C GLN A 91 -0.21 -13.52 8.49
N PHE A 92 0.75 -12.64 8.18
CA PHE A 92 0.89 -12.08 6.83
C PHE A 92 1.32 -13.14 5.81
N GLU A 93 2.30 -13.98 6.19
CA GLU A 93 2.77 -15.09 5.36
C GLU A 93 1.67 -16.13 5.13
N GLY A 94 0.97 -16.52 6.22
CA GLY A 94 -0.16 -17.43 6.20
C GLY A 94 -1.45 -16.84 5.64
N ARG A 95 -1.47 -15.55 5.28
CA ARG A 95 -2.63 -14.82 4.74
C ARG A 95 -3.88 -14.88 5.62
N THR A 96 -3.69 -14.93 6.94
CA THR A 96 -4.77 -14.91 7.93
C THR A 96 -5.16 -13.50 8.36
N THR A 97 -4.39 -12.49 7.94
CA THR A 97 -4.76 -11.07 8.10
C THR A 97 -5.88 -10.66 7.14
N ARG A 98 -6.79 -9.80 7.61
CA ARG A 98 -7.78 -9.13 6.75
C ARG A 98 -7.35 -7.70 6.51
N LYS A 99 -7.33 -7.29 5.24
CA LYS A 99 -6.94 -5.95 4.81
C LYS A 99 -8.04 -5.35 3.97
N SER A 100 -8.42 -4.11 4.26
CA SER A 100 -9.35 -3.32 3.46
C SER A 100 -8.67 -2.03 3.02
N TYR A 101 -8.83 -1.72 1.74
CA TYR A 101 -8.33 -0.50 1.14
C TYR A 101 -9.48 0.27 0.50
N VAL A 102 -9.37 1.59 0.44
CA VAL A 102 -10.22 2.43 -0.38
C VAL A 102 -9.39 3.00 -1.53
N ALA A 103 -9.97 2.98 -2.72
CA ALA A 103 -9.39 3.57 -3.92
C ALA A 103 -10.43 4.38 -4.70
N GLU A 104 -9.98 5.46 -5.33
CA GLU A 104 -10.75 6.15 -6.37
C GLU A 104 -10.14 5.76 -7.72
N VAL A 105 -10.93 5.13 -8.59
CA VAL A 105 -10.49 4.67 -9.93
C VAL A 105 -11.13 5.50 -11.03
N TRP A 106 -10.45 5.60 -12.17
CA TRP A 106 -10.94 6.33 -13.34
C TRP A 106 -12.12 5.63 -14.02
N GLY A 107 -13.10 6.42 -14.43
CA GLY A 107 -14.29 5.95 -15.12
C GLY A 107 -15.34 5.33 -14.21
N ARG A 108 -16.33 4.71 -14.84
CA ARG A 108 -17.48 4.07 -14.18
C ARG A 108 -17.32 2.56 -14.20
N VAL A 109 -17.18 1.94 -13.02
CA VAL A 109 -17.21 0.47 -12.89
C VAL A 109 -18.66 0.01 -12.87
N GLU A 110 -19.07 -0.77 -13.87
CA GLU A 110 -20.48 -1.15 -14.04
C GLU A 110 -20.93 -2.21 -13.03
N GLN A 111 -20.08 -3.20 -12.73
CA GLN A 111 -20.41 -4.25 -11.78
C GLN A 111 -20.27 -3.73 -10.35
N ALA A 112 -21.18 -4.14 -9.46
CA ALA A 112 -21.18 -3.70 -8.06
C ALA A 112 -20.02 -4.30 -7.24
N GLU A 113 -19.54 -5.48 -7.63
CA GLU A 113 -18.43 -6.18 -6.99
C GLU A 113 -17.78 -7.19 -7.94
N GLY A 114 -16.60 -7.69 -7.57
CA GLY A 114 -15.92 -8.72 -8.34
C GLY A 114 -14.61 -9.19 -7.74
N VAL A 115 -13.93 -10.05 -8.51
CA VAL A 115 -12.62 -10.61 -8.16
C VAL A 115 -11.69 -10.50 -9.36
N VAL A 116 -10.48 -9.96 -9.12
CA VAL A 116 -9.38 -10.02 -10.09
C VAL A 116 -8.40 -11.08 -9.62
N ASN A 117 -8.23 -12.12 -10.44
CA ASN A 117 -7.33 -13.24 -10.18
C ASN A 117 -6.30 -13.35 -11.32
N LEU A 118 -5.35 -12.42 -11.33
CA LEU A 118 -4.33 -12.32 -12.38
C LEU A 118 -2.94 -12.39 -11.75
N PRO A 119 -2.06 -13.30 -12.20
CA PRO A 119 -0.70 -13.39 -11.69
C PRO A 119 0.14 -12.18 -12.08
N LEU A 120 1.09 -11.79 -11.21
CA LEU A 120 1.87 -10.56 -11.35
C LEU A 120 3.37 -10.81 -11.34
N ALA A 121 4.10 -10.12 -12.21
CA ALA A 121 5.56 -10.11 -12.27
C ALA A 121 6.09 -8.66 -12.30
N ILE A 122 7.40 -8.50 -12.06
CA ILE A 122 8.08 -7.24 -12.32
C ILE A 122 8.10 -6.98 -13.83
N ASP A 123 7.97 -5.71 -14.24
CA ASP A 123 8.13 -5.31 -15.62
C ASP A 123 9.64 -5.07 -15.89
N PRO A 124 10.34 -5.97 -16.61
CA PRO A 124 11.78 -5.84 -16.86
C PRO A 124 12.17 -4.55 -17.58
N ASP A 125 11.28 -4.03 -18.42
CA ASP A 125 11.54 -2.90 -19.31
C ASP A 125 11.25 -1.55 -18.63
N ASN A 126 10.46 -1.55 -17.56
CA ASN A 126 9.96 -0.33 -16.92
C ASN A 126 10.08 -0.37 -15.38
N LYS A 127 11.18 -0.92 -14.85
CA LYS A 127 11.40 -0.99 -13.40
C LYS A 127 11.22 0.40 -12.76
N PRO A 128 10.53 0.52 -11.60
CA PRO A 128 10.06 -0.54 -10.72
C PRO A 128 8.59 -0.99 -10.98
N ARG A 129 8.04 -0.77 -12.18
CA ARG A 129 6.68 -1.20 -12.51
C ARG A 129 6.55 -2.73 -12.46
N HIS A 130 5.32 -3.15 -12.25
CA HIS A 130 4.86 -4.54 -12.30
C HIS A 130 3.74 -4.66 -13.34
N ARG A 131 3.58 -5.86 -13.92
CA ARG A 131 2.56 -6.16 -14.93
C ARG A 131 1.89 -7.50 -14.65
N VAL A 132 0.74 -7.72 -15.30
CA VAL A 132 0.13 -9.05 -15.39
C VAL A 132 1.04 -9.92 -16.25
N ASP A 133 1.33 -11.13 -15.79
CA ASP A 133 2.19 -12.10 -16.48
C ASP A 133 1.66 -13.51 -16.18
N THR A 134 1.02 -14.13 -17.17
CA THR A 134 0.36 -15.43 -17.04
C THR A 134 1.35 -16.60 -16.99
N ASP A 135 2.56 -16.40 -17.51
CA ASP A 135 3.54 -17.47 -17.71
C ASP A 135 4.48 -17.57 -16.51
N HIS A 136 4.93 -16.42 -15.99
CA HIS A 136 5.95 -16.33 -14.94
C HIS A 136 5.49 -15.54 -13.71
N GLY A 137 4.28 -14.99 -13.72
CA GLY A 137 3.76 -14.18 -12.62
C GLY A 137 3.45 -15.00 -11.37
N LYS A 138 3.60 -14.36 -10.21
CA LYS A 138 3.19 -14.95 -8.94
C LYS A 138 1.67 -14.80 -8.79
N PRO A 139 0.94 -15.85 -8.36
CA PRO A 139 -0.49 -15.76 -8.14
C PRO A 139 -0.86 -14.59 -7.23
N ALA A 140 -1.86 -13.82 -7.67
CA ALA A 140 -2.39 -12.68 -6.96
C ALA A 140 -3.90 -12.59 -7.10
N GLN A 141 -4.59 -12.28 -6.00
CA GLN A 141 -6.04 -12.17 -5.97
C GLN A 141 -6.49 -10.96 -5.15
N THR A 142 -7.41 -10.19 -5.73
CA THR A 142 -8.02 -9.01 -5.12
C THR A 142 -9.53 -9.10 -5.29
N ARG A 143 -10.28 -9.06 -4.19
CA ARG A 143 -11.73 -8.81 -4.24
C ARG A 143 -11.97 -7.31 -4.20
N TRP A 144 -13.06 -6.85 -4.80
CA TRP A 144 -13.41 -5.43 -4.81
C TRP A 144 -14.92 -5.23 -4.79
N GLN A 145 -15.35 -4.07 -4.32
CA GLN A 145 -16.75 -3.66 -4.24
C GLN A 145 -16.88 -2.16 -4.48
N VAL A 146 -17.88 -1.74 -5.26
CA VAL A 146 -18.22 -0.33 -5.46
C VAL A 146 -18.82 0.25 -4.18
N MET A 147 -18.29 1.40 -3.76
CA MET A 147 -18.80 2.19 -2.64
C MET A 147 -19.63 3.39 -3.09
N GLY A 148 -19.39 3.89 -4.30
CA GLY A 148 -20.09 5.04 -4.85
C GLY A 148 -19.50 5.52 -6.16
N TYR A 149 -20.23 6.42 -6.81
CA TYR A 149 -19.85 7.00 -8.10
C TYR A 149 -19.66 8.52 -7.98
N GLY A 150 -18.61 9.03 -8.63
CA GLY A 150 -18.47 10.44 -8.97
C GLY A 150 -18.67 10.66 -10.48
N GLU A 151 -18.37 11.86 -10.96
CA GLU A 151 -18.59 12.24 -12.37
C GLU A 151 -17.74 11.40 -13.35
N LYS A 152 -16.44 11.28 -13.10
CA LYS A 152 -15.48 10.51 -13.93
C LYS A 152 -14.69 9.48 -13.12
N ARG A 153 -15.24 9.07 -11.98
CA ARG A 153 -14.55 8.17 -11.05
C ARG A 153 -15.51 7.25 -10.32
N THR A 154 -14.98 6.12 -9.87
CA THR A 154 -15.69 5.18 -8.99
C THR A 154 -14.87 4.98 -7.73
N ARG A 155 -15.53 5.07 -6.57
CA ARG A 155 -14.92 4.73 -5.29
C ARG A 155 -15.09 3.24 -5.04
N LEU A 156 -13.98 2.54 -4.81
CA LEU A 156 -13.94 1.10 -4.57
C LEU A 156 -13.39 0.81 -3.18
N ARG A 157 -13.95 -0.21 -2.53
CA ARG A 157 -13.28 -0.96 -1.47
C ARG A 157 -12.56 -2.15 -2.09
N LEU A 158 -11.30 -2.36 -1.72
CA LEU A 158 -10.44 -3.42 -2.23
C LEU A 158 -9.95 -4.31 -1.08
N TYR A 159 -10.02 -5.62 -1.27
CA TYR A 159 -9.57 -6.63 -0.31
C TYR A 159 -8.48 -7.51 -0.96
N PRO A 160 -7.19 -7.16 -0.81
CA PRO A 160 -6.09 -7.95 -1.34
C PRO A 160 -5.91 -9.23 -0.51
N LEU A 161 -6.25 -10.38 -1.10
CA LEU A 161 -6.12 -11.69 -0.47
C LEU A 161 -4.66 -12.19 -0.49
N THR A 162 -3.91 -11.73 -1.47
CA THR A 162 -2.44 -11.82 -1.52
C THR A 162 -1.79 -10.46 -1.21
N GLY A 163 -0.47 -10.36 -1.26
CA GLY A 163 0.27 -9.12 -1.00
C GLY A 163 1.44 -8.95 -1.96
N ARG A 164 1.18 -8.88 -3.26
CA ARG A 164 2.23 -8.64 -4.27
C ARG A 164 2.50 -7.15 -4.43
N THR A 165 3.73 -6.79 -4.81
CA THR A 165 4.11 -5.42 -5.11
C THR A 165 3.16 -4.82 -6.14
N HIS A 166 2.64 -3.62 -5.85
CA HIS A 166 1.69 -2.89 -6.69
C HIS A 166 0.40 -3.66 -7.05
N GLN A 167 0.05 -4.73 -6.31
CA GLN A 167 -1.04 -5.63 -6.71
C GLN A 167 -2.35 -4.92 -7.02
N LEU A 168 -2.82 -4.07 -6.10
CA LEU A 168 -4.07 -3.34 -6.27
C LEU A 168 -4.02 -2.44 -7.51
N ARG A 169 -2.92 -1.72 -7.68
CA ARG A 169 -2.70 -0.77 -8.79
C ARG A 169 -2.72 -1.48 -10.15
N VAL A 170 -2.01 -2.61 -10.26
CA VAL A 170 -1.97 -3.41 -11.49
C VAL A 170 -3.32 -4.09 -11.76
N HIS A 171 -3.98 -4.62 -10.73
CA HIS A 171 -5.30 -5.24 -10.90
C HIS A 171 -6.36 -4.23 -11.34
N MET A 172 -6.35 -3.03 -10.77
CA MET A 172 -7.26 -1.94 -11.17
C MET A 172 -6.98 -1.52 -12.62
N LYS A 173 -5.71 -1.39 -13.01
CA LYS A 173 -5.34 -1.20 -14.43
C LYS A 173 -5.85 -2.33 -15.33
N ALA A 174 -5.71 -3.58 -14.92
CA ALA A 174 -6.16 -4.74 -15.69
C ALA A 174 -7.70 -4.81 -15.86
N LEU A 175 -8.46 -4.25 -14.92
CA LEU A 175 -9.90 -4.05 -15.04
C LEU A 175 -10.27 -2.90 -16.02
N GLY A 176 -9.31 -2.15 -16.53
CA GLY A 176 -9.56 -0.96 -17.34
C GLY A 176 -9.79 0.32 -16.52
N HIS A 177 -9.65 0.26 -15.20
CA HIS A 177 -9.96 1.36 -14.28
C HIS A 177 -8.75 1.69 -13.41
N VAL A 178 -7.79 2.44 -13.93
CA VAL A 178 -6.58 2.84 -13.19
C VAL A 178 -6.92 3.67 -11.95
N ILE A 179 -6.12 3.55 -10.89
CA ILE A 179 -6.27 4.40 -9.70
C ILE A 179 -5.86 5.84 -10.05
N LEU A 180 -6.64 6.81 -9.59
CA LEU A 180 -6.36 8.23 -9.87
C LEU A 180 -5.03 8.68 -9.25
N GLY A 181 -4.30 9.51 -10.00
CA GLY A 181 -2.99 10.04 -9.59
C GLY A 181 -1.88 8.98 -9.51
N ASP A 182 -2.09 7.79 -10.08
CA ASP A 182 -1.07 6.74 -10.10
C ASP A 182 0.03 7.05 -11.13
N ALA A 183 1.12 7.65 -10.67
CA ALA A 183 2.28 8.01 -11.49
C ALA A 183 2.97 6.82 -12.19
N PHE A 184 2.66 5.56 -11.83
CA PHE A 184 3.17 4.41 -12.56
C PHE A 184 2.17 3.83 -13.54
N TYR A 185 0.86 3.96 -13.35
CA TYR A 185 -0.11 3.15 -14.11
C TYR A 185 -1.20 3.95 -14.79
N ALA A 186 -1.40 5.20 -14.39
CA ALA A 186 -2.30 6.14 -15.02
C ALA A 186 -1.52 7.10 -15.93
N ASP A 187 -2.18 7.52 -17.00
CA ASP A 187 -1.71 8.52 -17.95
C ASP A 187 -2.85 9.53 -18.22
N GLY A 188 -2.55 10.67 -18.85
CA GLY A 188 -3.54 11.67 -19.25
C GLY A 188 -4.43 12.16 -18.10
N ASP A 189 -5.74 12.28 -18.36
CA ASP A 189 -6.71 12.82 -17.40
C ASP A 189 -6.75 12.04 -16.07
N ALA A 190 -6.57 10.72 -16.10
CA ALA A 190 -6.60 9.89 -14.89
C ALA A 190 -5.41 10.19 -13.95
N LEU A 191 -4.24 10.48 -14.52
CA LEU A 191 -3.06 10.91 -13.77
C LEU A 191 -3.24 12.31 -13.22
N LEU A 192 -3.82 13.23 -14.01
CA LEU A 192 -4.00 14.64 -13.63
C LEU A 192 -5.17 14.88 -12.68
N ALA A 193 -6.11 13.93 -12.56
CA ALA A 193 -7.29 14.04 -11.70
C ALA A 193 -6.98 14.05 -10.19
N ALA A 194 -5.76 13.70 -9.79
CA ALA A 194 -5.32 13.76 -8.40
C ALA A 194 -3.82 14.06 -8.31
N ASN A 195 -3.41 14.83 -7.30
CA ASN A 195 -2.00 15.19 -7.07
C ASN A 195 -1.20 14.07 -6.36
N ARG A 196 -1.83 12.93 -6.08
CA ARG A 196 -1.25 11.75 -5.42
C ARG A 196 -2.04 10.51 -5.79
N LEU A 197 -1.46 9.34 -5.51
CA LEU A 197 -2.17 8.07 -5.57
C LEU A 197 -3.35 8.07 -4.57
N LEU A 198 -4.58 7.94 -5.11
CA LEU A 198 -5.80 7.76 -4.32
C LEU A 198 -6.02 6.29 -3.95
N LEU A 199 -5.07 5.76 -3.17
CA LEU A 199 -5.12 4.43 -2.56
C LEU A 199 -4.77 4.55 -1.06
N HIS A 200 -5.66 4.04 -0.21
CA HIS A 200 -5.53 4.10 1.24
C HIS A 200 -5.78 2.75 1.88
N ALA A 201 -4.87 2.27 2.72
CA ALA A 201 -5.05 1.12 3.60
C ALA A 201 -5.92 1.54 4.79
N GLU A 202 -7.23 1.44 4.64
CA GLU A 202 -8.22 1.92 5.61
C GLU A 202 -8.29 1.03 6.85
N GLU A 203 -8.23 -0.29 6.69
CA GLU A 203 -8.39 -1.23 7.80
C GLU A 203 -7.40 -2.39 7.71
N LEU A 204 -6.85 -2.77 8.87
CA LEU A 204 -6.07 -3.99 9.06
C LEU A 204 -6.56 -4.73 10.30
N SER A 205 -6.95 -5.99 10.12
CA SER A 205 -7.37 -6.89 11.21
C SER A 205 -6.48 -8.14 11.27
N PHE A 206 -6.08 -8.53 12.48
CA PHE A 206 -5.23 -9.70 12.75
C PHE A 206 -5.32 -10.11 14.22
N ARG A 207 -4.70 -11.24 14.57
CA ARG A 207 -4.60 -11.70 15.95
C ARG A 207 -3.39 -11.07 16.65
N HIS A 208 -3.64 -10.32 17.70
CA HIS A 208 -2.63 -9.67 18.53
C HIS A 208 -1.69 -10.71 19.18
N PRO A 209 -0.41 -10.36 19.47
CA PRO A 209 0.52 -11.25 20.16
C PRO A 209 0.06 -11.76 21.54
N ASP A 210 -0.90 -11.11 22.20
CA ASP A 210 -1.52 -11.60 23.44
C ASP A 210 -2.66 -12.61 23.21
N GLY A 211 -3.03 -12.86 21.95
CA GLY A 211 -4.06 -13.81 21.55
C GLY A 211 -5.45 -13.22 21.28
N SER A 212 -5.67 -11.92 21.50
CA SER A 212 -6.92 -11.23 21.15
C SER A 212 -7.01 -10.92 19.64
N ASP A 213 -8.23 -10.75 19.11
CA ASP A 213 -8.44 -10.25 17.75
C ASP A 213 -8.50 -8.72 17.79
N VAL A 214 -7.75 -8.06 16.91
CA VAL A 214 -7.67 -6.60 16.84
C VAL A 214 -7.92 -6.09 15.43
N THR A 215 -8.47 -4.88 15.35
CA THR A 215 -8.69 -4.13 14.11
C THR A 215 -8.20 -2.71 14.31
N PHE A 216 -7.37 -2.25 13.39
CA PHE A 216 -6.91 -0.87 13.35
C PHE A 216 -7.43 -0.19 12.09
N THR A 217 -7.92 1.04 12.25
CA THR A 217 -8.51 1.83 11.17
C THR A 217 -7.82 3.19 11.04
N ALA A 218 -7.64 3.64 9.79
CA ALA A 218 -7.29 5.00 9.46
C ALA A 218 -8.35 5.55 8.47
N PRO A 219 -9.00 6.69 8.76
CA PRO A 219 -9.98 7.26 7.85
C PRO A 219 -9.34 7.60 6.50
N THR A 220 -10.03 7.24 5.41
CA THR A 220 -9.59 7.56 4.05
C THR A 220 -9.53 9.09 3.86
N PRO A 221 -8.39 9.67 3.45
CA PRO A 221 -8.19 11.13 3.40
C PRO A 221 -8.71 11.79 2.12
N PHE A 222 -9.60 11.12 1.38
CA PHE A 222 -10.16 11.57 0.09
C PHE A 222 -11.57 10.98 -0.14
#